data_AF-A0A7H5F3S0-F1
#
_entry.id   AF-A0A7H5F3S0-F1
#
_cell.length_a   1.000
_cell.length_b   1.000
_cell.length_c   1.000
_cell.angle_alpha   90.00
_cell.angle_beta   90.00
_cell.angle_gamma   90.00
#
_symmetry.space_group_name_H-M   'P 1'
#
loop_
_entity.id
_entity.type
_entity.pdbx_description
1 polymer ?
#
loop_
_entity_poly.entity_id
_entity_poly.type
_entity_poly.pdbx_seq_one_letter_code
_entity_poly.pdbx_strand_id
1 'polypeptide(L)'
;MAQPDNPKRDEWLRGEFPGDAARDPFGESAARGRRELDSPEEAADLLAGIEARLEAVYGKPAVRKKDAPARVRSLGRWYAAAAAILLLVVAGIWWINQPATFDAETVFAETFTPYANDLSGRTMGGDEADSLTNEALQAALLAYDRRDYPAAAAAFGVYRTALPDNSAPASAPNPSAISLYYGISLLGTDEAETAAEVLEPLTDDATYGLPAKWYLALAYLRAERTDDSKNILQPLSRRNDTPFARKAADLLKTLP
;
A
#
# COMPACT_ATOMS: atom_id res chain seq x y z
N MET A 1 -42.62 -29.48 -17.83
CA MET A 1 -42.73 -30.19 -16.54
C MET A 1 -44.09 -30.86 -16.50
N ALA A 2 -44.15 -32.17 -16.78
CA ALA A 2 -45.38 -32.95 -16.70
C ALA A 2 -45.55 -33.43 -15.25
N GLN A 3 -46.70 -33.20 -14.63
CA GLN A 3 -47.01 -33.66 -13.28
C GLN A 3 -47.06 -35.20 -13.27
N PRO A 4 -46.25 -35.88 -12.42
CA PRO A 4 -46.14 -37.34 -12.44
C PRO A 4 -47.31 -38.09 -11.79
N ASP A 5 -48.21 -37.41 -11.07
CA ASP A 5 -49.36 -38.03 -10.39
C ASP A 5 -50.68 -37.54 -10.97
N ASN A 6 -51.04 -38.01 -12.16
CA ASN A 6 -52.42 -37.92 -12.63
C ASN A 6 -53.12 -39.25 -12.33
N PRO A 7 -53.94 -39.36 -11.26
CA PRO A 7 -54.58 -40.61 -10.85
C PRO A 7 -55.46 -41.21 -11.95
N LYS A 8 -55.92 -40.39 -12.90
CA LYS A 8 -56.67 -40.84 -14.08
C LYS A 8 -55.84 -41.76 -14.98
N ARG A 9 -54.51 -41.65 -14.99
CA ARG A 9 -53.65 -42.46 -15.87
C ARG A 9 -53.69 -43.95 -15.52
N ASP A 10 -53.74 -44.28 -14.23
CA ASP A 10 -53.78 -45.66 -13.76
C ASP A 10 -55.17 -46.30 -13.94
N GLU A 11 -56.23 -45.50 -13.93
CA GLU A 11 -57.58 -45.92 -14.31
C GLU A 11 -57.66 -46.29 -15.80
N TRP A 12 -57.05 -45.48 -16.68
CA TRP A 12 -56.95 -45.77 -18.12
C TRP A 12 -56.19 -47.06 -18.43
N LEU A 13 -55.08 -47.31 -17.73
CA LEU A 13 -54.29 -48.54 -17.91
C LEU A 13 -55.01 -49.80 -17.43
N ARG A 14 -55.94 -49.66 -16.47
CA ARG A 14 -56.79 -50.76 -15.98
C ARG A 14 -58.08 -50.94 -16.78
N GLY A 15 -58.37 -50.04 -17.73
CA GLY A 15 -59.59 -50.08 -18.54
C GLY A 15 -60.85 -49.70 -17.75
N GLU A 16 -60.69 -49.11 -16.57
CA GLU A 16 -61.78 -48.57 -15.76
C GLU A 16 -62.07 -47.16 -16.27
N PHE A 17 -62.99 -47.07 -17.20
CA PHE A 17 -63.40 -45.77 -17.71
C PHE A 17 -64.40 -45.14 -16.73
N PRO A 18 -64.16 -43.92 -16.23
CA PRO A 18 -65.15 -43.21 -15.44
C PRO A 18 -66.43 -43.05 -16.28
N GLY A 19 -67.61 -43.15 -15.65
CA GLY A 19 -68.91 -43.38 -16.29
C GLY A 19 -69.36 -42.37 -17.36
N ASP A 20 -68.58 -41.32 -17.59
CA ASP A 20 -68.70 -40.28 -18.58
C ASP A 20 -67.83 -40.49 -19.84
N ALA A 21 -66.91 -41.46 -19.85
CA ALA A 21 -66.10 -41.85 -21.02
C ALA A 21 -66.90 -42.50 -22.15
N ALA A 22 -68.17 -42.83 -21.92
CA ALA A 22 -69.11 -43.25 -22.96
C ALA A 22 -69.42 -42.14 -23.99
N ARG A 23 -68.76 -40.98 -23.92
CA ARG A 23 -68.89 -39.86 -24.88
C ARG A 23 -67.62 -39.54 -25.67
N ASP A 24 -66.51 -40.25 -25.46
CA ASP A 24 -65.28 -40.03 -26.24
C ASP A 24 -65.32 -40.88 -27.54
N PRO A 25 -65.27 -40.26 -28.74
CA PRO A 25 -65.21 -40.96 -30.02
C PRO A 25 -64.07 -41.99 -30.09
N PHE A 26 -62.96 -41.73 -29.38
CA PHE A 26 -61.85 -42.67 -29.31
C PHE A 26 -62.20 -43.92 -28.49
N GLY A 27 -62.84 -43.75 -27.32
CA GLY A 27 -63.31 -44.86 -26.49
C GLY A 27 -64.30 -45.76 -27.21
N GLU A 28 -65.24 -45.18 -27.97
CA GLU A 28 -66.17 -45.94 -28.81
C GLU A 28 -65.45 -46.69 -29.94
N SER A 29 -64.48 -46.05 -30.60
CA SER A 29 -63.69 -46.67 -31.67
C SER A 29 -62.82 -47.82 -31.15
N ALA A 30 -62.19 -47.65 -29.99
CA ALA A 30 -61.42 -48.71 -29.33
C ALA A 30 -62.31 -49.86 -28.84
N ALA A 31 -63.51 -49.56 -28.33
CA ALA A 31 -64.49 -50.58 -27.95
C ALA A 31 -65.11 -51.29 -29.16
N ARG A 32 -65.19 -50.63 -30.33
CA ARG A 32 -65.59 -51.26 -31.60
C ARG A 32 -64.49 -52.16 -32.13
N GLY A 33 -63.24 -51.71 -32.15
CA GLY A 33 -62.10 -52.53 -32.56
C GLY A 33 -61.95 -53.80 -31.72
N ARG A 34 -62.22 -53.73 -30.41
CA ARG A 34 -62.25 -54.93 -29.54
C ARG A 34 -63.40 -55.89 -29.82
N ARG A 35 -64.52 -55.41 -30.40
CA ARG A 35 -65.65 -56.25 -30.82
C ARG A 35 -65.48 -56.81 -32.22
N GLU A 36 -64.69 -56.16 -33.06
CA GLU A 36 -64.38 -56.64 -34.42
C GLU A 36 -63.20 -57.63 -34.42
N LEU A 37 -62.41 -57.65 -33.34
CA LEU A 37 -61.36 -58.64 -33.09
C LEU A 37 -61.91 -59.75 -32.19
N ASP A 38 -62.80 -60.57 -32.74
CA ASP A 38 -63.48 -61.65 -32.00
C ASP A 38 -62.53 -62.81 -31.64
N SER A 39 -61.34 -62.88 -32.26
CA SER A 39 -60.33 -63.88 -31.93
C SER A 39 -58.96 -63.27 -31.59
N PRO A 40 -58.26 -63.83 -30.59
CA PRO A 40 -56.89 -63.44 -30.27
C PRO A 40 -55.91 -63.72 -31.43
N GLU A 41 -56.26 -64.63 -32.33
CA GLU A 41 -55.48 -64.95 -33.54
C GLU A 41 -55.52 -63.78 -34.56
N GLU A 42 -56.70 -63.22 -34.84
CA GLU A 42 -56.84 -62.06 -35.73
C GLU A 42 -56.12 -60.83 -35.19
N ALA A 43 -56.15 -60.63 -33.86
CA ALA A 43 -55.41 -59.55 -33.22
C ALA A 43 -53.88 -59.73 -33.39
N ALA A 44 -53.38 -60.95 -33.27
CA ALA A 44 -51.98 -61.25 -33.48
C ALA A 44 -51.57 -61.04 -34.95
N ASP A 45 -52.40 -61.45 -35.90
CA ASP A 45 -52.14 -61.27 -37.34
C ASP A 45 -52.12 -59.80 -37.74
N LEU A 46 -53.05 -58.98 -37.22
CA LEU A 46 -53.03 -57.53 -37.46
C LEU A 46 -51.79 -56.86 -36.87
N LEU A 47 -51.39 -57.24 -35.66
CA LEU A 47 -50.18 -56.71 -35.04
C LEU A 47 -48.93 -57.08 -35.82
N ALA A 48 -48.82 -58.33 -36.27
CA ALA A 48 -47.73 -58.78 -37.12
C ALA A 48 -47.69 -58.02 -38.46
N GLY A 49 -48.84 -57.76 -39.06
CA GLY A 49 -48.95 -56.96 -40.28
C GLY A 49 -48.54 -55.50 -40.10
N ILE A 50 -48.90 -54.90 -38.95
CA ILE A 50 -48.49 -53.53 -38.58
C ILE A 50 -46.98 -53.48 -38.35
N GLU A 51 -46.41 -54.44 -37.62
CA GLU A 51 -44.97 -54.53 -37.35
C GLU A 51 -44.16 -54.70 -38.64
N ALA A 52 -44.60 -55.56 -39.55
CA ALA A 52 -43.97 -55.74 -40.86
C ALA A 52 -43.99 -54.46 -41.71
N ARG A 53 -45.08 -53.69 -41.67
CA ARG A 53 -45.19 -52.40 -42.37
C ARG A 53 -44.30 -51.32 -41.74
N LEU A 54 -44.25 -51.25 -40.41
CA LEU A 54 -43.36 -50.34 -39.68
C LEU A 54 -41.89 -50.64 -40.00
N GLU A 55 -41.52 -51.91 -40.05
CA GLU A 55 -40.17 -52.32 -40.41
C GLU A 55 -39.83 -51.95 -41.87
N ALA A 56 -40.76 -52.15 -42.80
CA ALA A 56 -40.57 -51.78 -44.21
C ALA A 56 -40.39 -50.26 -44.40
N VAL A 57 -41.08 -49.44 -43.62
CA VAL A 57 -41.05 -47.97 -43.76
C VAL A 57 -39.88 -47.35 -42.99
N TYR A 58 -39.56 -47.85 -41.79
CA TYR A 58 -38.63 -47.20 -40.87
C TYR A 58 -37.35 -48.00 -40.60
N GLY A 59 -37.25 -49.24 -41.11
CA GLY A 59 -36.16 -50.17 -40.85
C GLY A 59 -36.20 -50.74 -39.43
N LYS A 60 -35.47 -51.85 -39.20
CA LYS A 60 -35.31 -52.41 -37.84
C LYS A 60 -34.61 -51.40 -36.94
N PRO A 61 -35.14 -51.03 -35.76
CA PRO A 61 -34.44 -50.17 -34.83
C PRO A 61 -33.15 -50.85 -34.38
N ALA A 62 -32.00 -50.28 -34.75
CA ALA A 62 -30.71 -50.77 -34.33
C ALA A 62 -30.63 -50.70 -32.79
N VAL A 63 -30.62 -51.85 -32.13
CA VAL A 63 -30.37 -51.96 -30.69
C VAL A 63 -28.99 -51.38 -30.40
N ARG A 64 -28.95 -50.14 -29.90
CA ARG A 64 -27.70 -49.49 -29.51
C ARG A 64 -27.07 -50.29 -28.37
N LYS A 65 -25.92 -50.91 -28.64
CA LYS A 65 -25.07 -51.49 -27.59
C LYS A 65 -24.71 -50.37 -26.61
N LYS A 66 -24.93 -50.60 -25.31
CA LYS A 66 -24.50 -49.70 -24.23
C LYS A 66 -22.97 -49.71 -24.20
N ASP A 67 -22.36 -48.69 -24.77
CA ASP A 67 -20.92 -48.44 -24.59
C ASP A 67 -20.64 -48.00 -23.14
N ALA A 68 -19.51 -48.45 -22.60
CA ALA A 68 -19.10 -48.28 -21.21
C ALA A 68 -19.06 -46.79 -20.76
N PRO A 69 -19.25 -46.50 -19.45
CA PRO A 69 -19.35 -45.12 -18.97
C PRO A 69 -18.03 -44.35 -19.13
N ALA A 70 -18.09 -43.24 -19.85
CA ALA A 70 -16.97 -42.32 -20.03
C ALA A 70 -16.55 -41.69 -18.69
N ARG A 71 -15.30 -41.93 -18.28
CA ARG A 71 -14.68 -41.28 -17.11
C ARG A 71 -14.30 -39.84 -17.45
N VAL A 72 -15.10 -38.88 -16.98
CA VAL A 72 -14.76 -37.46 -17.06
C VAL A 72 -13.74 -37.14 -15.94
N ARG A 73 -12.48 -36.85 -16.30
CA ARG A 73 -11.48 -36.35 -15.35
C ARG A 73 -11.68 -34.85 -15.17
N SER A 74 -11.99 -34.42 -13.94
CA SER A 74 -12.21 -33.00 -13.60
C SER A 74 -10.90 -32.21 -13.66
N LEU A 75 -10.67 -31.48 -14.74
CA LEU A 75 -9.50 -30.59 -14.93
C LEU A 75 -9.48 -29.37 -13.98
N GLY A 76 -10.58 -29.08 -13.27
CA GLY A 76 -10.71 -27.88 -12.42
C GLY A 76 -9.69 -27.75 -11.28
N ARG A 77 -9.17 -28.88 -10.76
CA ARG A 77 -8.21 -28.84 -9.64
C ARG A 77 -6.83 -28.31 -10.05
N TRP A 78 -6.45 -28.46 -11.31
CA TRP A 78 -5.17 -27.96 -11.83
C TRP A 78 -5.22 -26.46 -12.11
N TYR A 79 -6.36 -25.95 -12.58
CA TYR A 79 -6.57 -24.51 -12.76
C TYR A 79 -6.59 -23.75 -11.43
N ALA A 80 -7.20 -24.32 -10.39
CA ALA A 80 -7.18 -23.72 -9.05
C ALA A 80 -5.75 -23.60 -8.48
N ALA A 81 -4.91 -24.60 -8.69
CA ALA A 81 -3.51 -24.56 -8.27
C ALA A 81 -2.69 -23.50 -9.02
N ALA A 82 -2.89 -23.39 -10.34
CA ALA A 82 -2.21 -22.37 -11.14
C ALA A 82 -2.60 -20.94 -10.74
N ALA A 83 -3.88 -20.68 -10.45
CA ALA A 83 -4.36 -19.38 -9.98
C ALA A 83 -3.77 -18.98 -8.61
N ALA A 84 -3.63 -19.94 -7.69
CA ALA A 84 -3.03 -19.70 -6.38
C ALA A 84 -1.54 -19.33 -6.48
N ILE A 85 -0.79 -20.01 -7.35
CA ILE A 85 0.63 -19.69 -7.58
C ILE A 85 0.77 -18.29 -8.19
N LEU A 86 -0.09 -17.95 -9.14
CA LEU A 86 -0.05 -16.64 -9.81
C LEU A 86 -0.38 -15.50 -8.84
N LEU A 87 -1.35 -15.71 -7.92
CA LEU A 87 -1.64 -14.76 -6.83
C LEU A 87 -0.44 -14.58 -5.89
N LEU A 88 0.26 -15.66 -5.53
CA LEU A 88 1.45 -15.57 -4.68
C LEU A 88 2.60 -14.83 -5.37
N VAL A 89 2.78 -15.02 -6.68
CA VAL A 89 3.78 -14.30 -7.47
C VAL A 89 3.44 -12.81 -7.53
N VAL A 90 2.18 -12.46 -7.79
CA VAL A 90 1.73 -11.05 -7.81
C VAL A 90 1.89 -10.41 -6.42
N ALA A 91 1.52 -11.11 -5.35
CA ALA A 91 1.70 -10.63 -3.98
C ALA A 91 3.18 -10.47 -3.63
N GLY A 92 4.04 -11.39 -4.08
CA GLY A 92 5.49 -11.31 -3.88
C GLY A 92 6.12 -10.14 -4.62
N ILE A 93 5.74 -9.91 -5.88
CA ILE A 93 6.20 -8.75 -6.67
C ILE A 93 5.72 -7.44 -6.03
N TRP A 94 4.48 -7.40 -5.55
CA TRP A 94 3.93 -6.23 -4.85
C TRP A 94 4.66 -5.95 -3.53
N TRP A 95 5.07 -7.00 -2.81
CA TRP A 95 5.84 -6.88 -1.56
C TRP A 95 7.27 -6.38 -1.80
N ILE A 96 7.94 -6.87 -2.84
CA ILE A 96 9.32 -6.46 -3.18
C ILE A 96 9.37 -5.05 -3.79
N ASN A 97 8.31 -4.63 -4.48
CA ASN A 97 8.19 -3.29 -5.05
C ASN A 97 7.61 -2.26 -4.10
N GLN A 98 7.47 -2.56 -2.80
CA GLN A 98 7.27 -1.49 -1.84
C GLN A 98 8.55 -0.65 -1.81
N PRO A 99 8.50 0.65 -2.12
CA PRO A 99 9.67 1.50 -1.96
C PRO A 99 10.12 1.35 -0.50
N ALA A 100 11.41 1.04 -0.29
CA ALA A 100 11.98 1.18 1.04
C ALA A 100 11.62 2.59 1.50
N THR A 101 10.78 2.69 2.53
CA THR A 101 10.34 3.96 3.07
C THR A 101 11.58 4.57 3.71
N PHE A 102 12.34 5.29 2.90
CA PHE A 102 13.44 6.12 3.34
C PHE A 102 12.80 7.19 4.23
N ASP A 103 12.90 6.97 5.53
CA ASP A 103 12.35 7.89 6.52
C ASP A 103 13.46 8.85 6.93
N ALA A 104 13.48 10.02 6.29
CA ALA A 104 14.46 11.06 6.55
C ALA A 104 14.51 11.47 8.02
N GLU A 105 13.39 11.38 8.74
CA GLU A 105 13.30 11.71 10.17
C GLU A 105 14.08 10.69 11.01
N THR A 106 13.97 9.39 10.70
CA THR A 106 14.75 8.36 11.41
C THR A 106 16.25 8.51 11.18
N VAL A 107 16.67 8.76 9.94
CA VAL A 107 18.08 8.96 9.58
C VAL A 107 18.63 10.23 10.25
N PHE A 108 17.83 11.30 10.30
CA PHE A 108 18.16 12.52 11.01
C PHE A 108 18.34 12.27 12.52
N ALA A 109 17.37 11.61 13.17
CA ALA A 109 17.41 11.36 14.61
C ALA A 109 18.63 10.54 15.06
N GLU A 110 19.06 9.57 14.24
CA GLU A 110 20.27 8.77 14.52
C GLU A 110 21.58 9.57 14.32
N THR A 111 21.55 10.57 13.43
CA THR A 111 22.76 11.28 12.99
C THR A 111 22.96 12.63 13.68
N PHE A 112 21.89 13.23 14.19
CA PHE A 112 21.91 14.54 14.82
C PHE A 112 22.67 14.49 16.15
N THR A 113 23.85 15.11 16.15
CA THR A 113 24.62 15.36 17.37
C THR A 113 24.68 16.86 17.64
N PRO A 114 24.32 17.34 18.85
CA PRO A 114 24.42 18.76 19.18
C PRO A 114 25.83 19.29 18.99
N TYR A 115 25.97 20.55 18.57
CA TYR A 115 27.26 21.22 18.49
C TYR A 115 27.69 21.62 19.90
N ALA A 116 28.99 21.51 20.21
CA ALA A 116 29.48 21.90 21.53
C ALA A 116 29.31 23.41 21.74
N ASN A 117 28.70 23.80 22.87
CA ASN A 117 28.46 25.21 23.17
C ASN A 117 29.72 25.89 23.72
N ASP A 118 30.47 26.54 22.83
CA ASP A 118 31.68 27.31 23.16
C ASP A 118 31.39 28.76 23.55
N LEU A 119 30.11 29.16 23.67
CA LEU A 119 29.69 30.53 23.98
C LEU A 119 29.42 30.75 25.48
N SER A 120 29.11 29.69 26.22
CA SER A 120 28.77 29.74 27.65
C SER A 120 29.85 30.39 28.54
N GLY A 121 31.12 30.27 28.18
CA GLY A 121 32.23 30.90 28.92
C GLY A 121 32.55 32.35 28.54
N ARG A 122 32.03 32.86 27.41
CA ARG A 122 32.38 34.20 26.88
C ARG A 122 31.44 35.32 27.30
N THR A 123 30.23 34.99 27.78
CA THR A 123 29.19 35.96 28.15
C THR A 123 29.26 36.44 29.60
N MET A 124 30.18 35.91 30.42
CA MET A 124 30.32 36.27 31.86
C MET A 124 31.13 37.55 32.15
N GLY A 125 31.58 38.32 31.14
CA GLY A 125 32.62 39.35 31.32
C GLY A 125 32.37 40.76 30.77
N GLY A 126 31.14 41.15 30.44
CA GLY A 126 30.84 42.48 29.89
C GLY A 126 29.95 43.32 30.79
N ASP A 127 30.49 44.39 31.39
CA ASP A 127 29.72 45.40 32.10
C ASP A 127 28.74 46.11 31.13
N GLU A 128 27.46 46.16 31.54
CA GLU A 128 26.42 47.10 31.08
C GLU A 128 26.11 47.15 29.56
N ALA A 129 25.90 46.00 28.91
CA ALA A 129 25.06 45.95 27.71
C ALA A 129 23.66 45.46 28.08
N ASP A 130 22.62 46.22 27.70
CA ASP A 130 21.19 46.07 28.00
C ASP A 130 20.75 44.72 28.59
N SER A 131 20.27 44.76 29.83
CA SER A 131 19.85 43.60 30.64
C SER A 131 18.98 42.58 29.89
N LEU A 132 18.10 43.02 28.99
CA LEU A 132 17.19 42.14 28.24
C LEU A 132 17.88 41.34 27.11
N THR A 133 18.84 41.93 26.38
CA THR A 133 19.53 41.23 25.28
C THR A 133 20.50 40.19 25.83
N ASN A 134 21.17 40.48 26.94
CA ASN A 134 22.01 39.50 27.64
C ASN A 134 21.18 38.39 28.29
N GLU A 135 20.02 38.69 28.88
CA GLU A 135 19.14 37.68 29.49
C GLU A 135 18.55 36.73 28.44
N ALA A 136 18.06 37.25 27.32
CA ALA A 136 17.52 36.42 26.23
C ALA A 136 18.59 35.48 25.64
N LEU A 137 19.82 35.98 25.44
CA LEU A 137 20.93 35.17 24.97
C LEU A 137 21.34 34.09 25.98
N GLN A 138 21.42 34.42 27.27
CA GLN A 138 21.74 33.43 28.30
C GLN A 138 20.64 32.36 28.41
N ALA A 139 19.37 32.75 28.34
CA ALA A 139 18.26 31.82 28.31
C ALA A 139 18.33 30.89 27.10
N ALA A 140 18.65 31.43 25.92
CA ALA A 140 18.81 30.64 24.69
C ALA A 140 19.96 29.62 24.79
N LEU A 141 21.13 30.05 25.28
CA LEU A 141 22.28 29.17 25.47
C LEU A 141 22.02 28.09 26.52
N LEU A 142 21.36 28.44 27.62
CA LEU A 142 20.98 27.48 28.67
C LEU A 142 19.97 26.44 28.14
N ALA A 143 18.98 26.89 27.37
CA ALA A 143 18.01 25.99 26.73
C ALA A 143 18.72 25.05 25.74
N TYR A 144 19.64 25.60 24.94
CA TYR A 144 20.45 24.82 24.00
C TYR A 144 21.29 23.75 24.70
N ASP A 145 21.97 24.11 25.80
CA ASP A 145 22.77 23.17 26.61
C ASP A 145 21.90 22.06 27.23
N ARG A 146 20.66 22.39 27.59
CA ARG A 146 19.64 21.44 28.05
C ARG A 146 19.01 20.62 26.93
N ARG A 147 19.36 20.91 25.67
CA ARG A 147 18.77 20.32 24.44
C ARG A 147 17.27 20.59 24.31
N ASP A 148 16.79 21.65 24.95
CA ASP A 148 15.44 22.17 24.76
C ASP A 148 15.44 23.09 23.54
N TYR A 149 15.47 22.45 22.36
CA TYR A 149 15.55 23.14 21.08
C TYR A 149 14.37 24.08 20.80
N PRO A 150 13.11 23.74 21.15
CA PRO A 150 12.00 24.68 21.04
C PRO A 150 12.21 25.95 21.86
N ALA A 151 12.61 25.83 23.13
CA ALA A 151 12.87 27.00 23.97
C ALA A 151 14.09 27.80 23.48
N ALA A 152 15.14 27.11 23.02
CA ALA A 152 16.33 27.75 22.48
C ALA A 152 16.03 28.55 21.21
N ALA A 153 15.30 27.96 20.26
CA ALA A 153 14.90 28.62 19.02
C ALA A 153 14.08 29.88 19.30
N ALA A 154 13.10 29.80 20.19
CA ALA A 154 12.28 30.95 20.58
C ALA A 154 13.13 32.07 21.20
N ALA A 155 14.01 31.74 22.16
CA ALA A 155 14.87 32.72 22.83
C ALA A 155 15.91 33.35 21.88
N PHE A 156 16.51 32.57 20.99
CA PHE A 156 17.39 33.10 19.93
C PHE A 156 16.64 34.00 18.95
N GLY A 157 15.41 33.65 18.58
CA GLY A 157 14.54 34.48 17.75
C GLY A 157 14.30 35.85 18.37
N VAL A 158 13.93 35.88 19.65
CA VAL A 158 13.76 37.12 20.43
C VAL A 158 15.06 37.93 20.44
N TYR A 159 16.19 37.30 20.78
CA TYR A 159 17.50 37.96 20.79
C TYR A 159 17.85 38.60 19.44
N ARG A 160 17.62 37.89 18.33
CA ARG A 160 17.87 38.39 16.97
C ARG A 160 16.98 39.57 16.61
N THR A 161 15.71 39.56 17.00
CA THR A 161 14.78 40.68 16.76
C THR A 161 15.02 41.89 17.66
N ALA A 162 15.60 41.66 18.85
CA ALA A 162 15.88 42.70 19.82
C ALA A 162 17.18 43.45 19.54
N LEU A 163 18.04 42.94 18.64
CA LEU A 163 19.26 43.62 18.19
C LEU A 163 18.88 44.76 17.23
N PRO A 164 19.10 46.04 17.59
CA PRO A 164 18.98 47.14 16.65
C PRO A 164 20.03 46.98 15.54
N ASP A 165 19.64 47.26 14.29
CA ASP A 165 20.49 47.18 13.09
C ASP A 165 21.96 47.55 13.39
N ASN A 166 22.84 46.56 13.28
CA ASN A 166 24.30 46.67 13.39
C ASN A 166 24.92 47.09 14.73
N SER A 167 24.19 47.03 15.84
CA SER A 167 24.72 47.38 17.17
C SER A 167 24.86 46.16 18.07
N ALA A 168 25.57 45.12 17.63
CA ALA A 168 25.99 44.09 18.58
C ALA A 168 26.96 44.74 19.59
N PRO A 169 26.70 44.70 20.90
CA PRO A 169 27.63 45.26 21.89
C PRO A 169 29.01 44.63 21.69
N ALA A 170 30.09 45.35 22.00
CA ALA A 170 31.46 44.84 21.78
C ALA A 170 31.76 43.51 22.51
N SER A 171 30.95 43.16 23.51
CA SER A 171 30.98 41.90 24.26
C SER A 171 30.04 40.82 23.72
N ALA A 172 29.24 41.10 22.68
CA ALA A 172 28.35 40.13 22.08
C ALA A 172 29.15 39.01 21.40
N PRO A 173 28.69 37.75 21.48
CA PRO A 173 29.29 36.68 20.71
C PRO A 173 29.22 36.97 19.22
N ASN A 174 30.15 36.40 18.46
CA ASN A 174 30.19 36.51 17.01
C ASN A 174 28.78 36.20 16.41
N PRO A 175 28.20 37.11 15.60
CA PRO A 175 26.88 36.93 15.00
C PRO A 175 26.72 35.61 14.21
N SER A 176 27.80 35.12 13.58
CA SER A 176 27.83 33.83 12.90
C SER A 176 27.66 32.67 13.88
N ALA A 177 28.23 32.78 15.08
CA ALA A 177 28.08 31.78 16.13
C ALA A 177 26.62 31.71 16.59
N ILE A 178 26.01 32.87 16.89
CA ILE A 178 24.59 32.95 17.29
C ILE A 178 23.69 32.35 16.19
N SER A 179 23.95 32.69 14.94
CA SER A 179 23.18 32.15 13.81
C SER A 179 23.35 30.64 13.67
N LEU A 180 24.54 30.09 13.94
CA LEU A 180 24.78 28.65 13.93
C LEU A 180 23.93 27.96 15.01
N TYR A 181 24.00 28.41 16.27
CA TYR A 181 23.20 27.80 17.35
C TYR A 181 21.69 27.97 17.13
N TYR A 182 21.27 29.11 16.59
CA TYR A 182 19.87 29.31 16.22
C TYR A 182 19.42 28.33 15.14
N GLY A 183 20.18 28.19 14.05
CA GLY A 183 19.90 27.23 12.98
C GLY A 183 19.87 25.79 13.48
N ILE A 184 20.78 25.40 14.38
CA ILE A 184 20.76 24.06 15.00
C ILE A 184 19.54 23.88 15.93
N SER A 185 19.12 24.93 16.61
CA SER A 185 17.92 24.89 17.47
C SER A 185 16.66 24.72 16.62
N LEU A 186 16.53 25.48 15.53
CA LEU A 186 15.45 25.32 14.55
C LEU A 186 15.47 23.92 13.92
N LEU A 187 16.65 23.37 13.68
CA LEU A 187 16.81 22.01 13.19
C LEU A 187 16.38 20.95 14.21
N GLY A 188 16.32 21.29 15.51
CA GLY A 188 15.75 20.45 16.56
C GLY A 188 14.23 20.62 16.73
N THR A 189 13.61 21.53 15.97
CA THR A 189 12.15 21.74 15.88
C THR A 189 11.65 21.38 14.48
N ASP A 190 10.36 21.41 14.19
CA ASP A 190 9.81 21.13 12.85
C ASP A 190 10.05 22.28 11.83
N GLU A 191 11.10 23.08 12.01
CA GLU A 191 11.41 24.27 11.22
C GLU A 191 12.65 24.06 10.33
N ALA A 192 12.72 22.92 9.64
CA ALA A 192 13.89 22.53 8.85
C ALA A 192 14.22 23.50 7.69
N GLU A 193 13.22 24.05 7.01
CA GLU A 193 13.45 25.04 5.94
C GLU A 193 14.02 26.35 6.49
N THR A 194 13.46 26.87 7.58
CA THR A 194 13.97 28.07 8.25
C THR A 194 15.37 27.85 8.81
N ALA A 195 15.66 26.65 9.32
CA ALA A 195 17.02 26.27 9.72
C ALA A 195 17.98 26.35 8.54
N ALA A 196 17.59 25.87 7.35
CA ALA A 196 18.42 25.94 6.16
C ALA A 196 18.71 27.38 5.73
N GLU A 197 17.69 28.25 5.71
CA GLU A 197 17.84 29.68 5.38
C GLU A 197 18.83 30.40 6.31
N VAL A 198 18.84 30.05 7.60
CA VAL A 198 19.76 30.64 8.59
C VAL A 198 21.18 30.09 8.44
N LEU A 199 21.33 28.81 8.09
CA LEU A 199 22.63 28.13 8.05
C LEU A 199 23.37 28.33 6.72
N GLU A 200 22.66 28.50 5.61
CA GLU A 200 23.23 28.71 4.27
C GLU A 200 24.27 29.84 4.20
N PRO A 201 23.99 31.08 4.65
CA PRO A 201 24.97 32.17 4.58
C PRO A 201 26.21 31.94 5.45
N LEU A 202 26.13 31.04 6.44
CA LEU A 202 27.26 30.72 7.32
C LEU A 202 28.25 29.74 6.69
N THR A 203 27.91 29.10 5.58
CA THR A 203 28.72 28.05 4.96
C THR A 203 30.10 28.53 4.47
N ASP A 204 30.23 29.84 4.22
CA ASP A 204 31.46 30.51 3.82
C ASP A 204 32.19 31.20 4.99
N ASP A 205 31.66 31.11 6.22
CA ASP A 205 32.32 31.65 7.40
C ASP A 205 33.63 30.90 7.71
N ALA A 206 34.70 31.64 8.01
CA ALA A 206 36.02 31.08 8.25
C ALA A 206 36.08 30.15 9.48
N THR A 207 35.24 30.38 10.49
CA THR A 207 35.23 29.62 11.74
C THR A 207 34.09 28.61 11.75
N TYR A 208 32.90 29.02 11.30
CA TYR A 208 31.67 28.25 11.43
C TYR A 208 31.21 27.59 10.13
N GLY A 209 31.91 27.79 9.01
CA GLY A 209 31.50 27.27 7.71
C GLY A 209 31.44 25.76 7.61
N LEU A 210 32.36 25.04 8.27
CA LEU A 210 32.34 23.57 8.28
C LEU A 210 31.21 23.00 9.15
N PRO A 211 31.00 23.46 10.40
CA PRO A 211 29.79 23.15 11.15
C PRO A 211 28.51 23.51 10.41
N ALA A 212 28.43 24.71 9.82
CA ALA A 212 27.26 25.18 9.10
C ALA A 212 26.93 24.27 7.91
N LYS A 213 27.91 23.86 7.11
CA LYS A 213 27.73 22.89 6.02
C LYS A 213 27.18 21.56 6.51
N TRP A 214 27.68 21.04 7.64
CA TRP A 214 27.16 19.81 8.21
C TRP A 214 25.69 19.93 8.62
N TYR A 215 25.33 20.95 9.41
CA TYR A 215 23.96 21.12 9.87
C TYR A 215 23.00 21.56 8.77
N LEU A 216 23.47 22.30 7.76
CA LEU A 216 22.69 22.62 6.57
C LEU A 216 22.31 21.35 5.79
N ALA A 217 23.25 20.41 5.65
CA ALA A 217 22.94 19.13 5.01
C ALA A 217 21.89 18.32 5.78
N LEU A 218 21.91 18.37 7.11
CA LEU A 218 20.90 17.75 7.97
C LEU A 218 19.55 18.48 7.86
N ALA A 219 19.54 19.81 7.76
CA ALA A 219 18.34 20.60 7.52
C ALA A 219 17.69 20.25 6.17
N TYR A 220 18.48 20.16 5.11
CA TYR A 220 18.00 19.70 3.81
C TYR A 220 17.48 18.26 3.86
N LEU A 221 18.10 17.39 4.64
CA LEU A 221 17.62 16.03 4.80
C LEU A 221 16.24 16.00 5.44
N ARG A 222 16.06 16.73 6.55
CA ARG A 222 14.79 16.81 7.28
C ARG A 222 13.70 17.54 6.49
N ALA A 223 14.07 18.44 5.60
CA ALA A 223 13.18 19.09 4.63
C ALA A 223 12.88 18.24 3.39
N GLU A 224 13.24 16.95 3.38
CA GLU A 224 13.09 16.02 2.24
C GLU A 224 13.88 16.40 0.97
N ARG A 225 14.76 17.41 1.05
CA ARG A 225 15.66 17.89 -0.02
C ARG A 225 16.93 17.06 -0.07
N THR A 226 16.77 15.77 -0.31
CA THR A 226 17.86 14.78 -0.26
C THR A 226 19.01 15.08 -1.25
N ASP A 227 18.70 15.59 -2.44
CA ASP A 227 19.73 15.93 -3.44
C ASP A 227 20.58 17.13 -3.01
N ASP A 228 19.97 18.14 -2.40
CA ASP A 228 20.69 19.29 -1.84
C ASP A 228 21.58 18.85 -0.66
N SER A 229 21.07 17.96 0.18
CA SER A 229 21.86 17.34 1.26
C SER A 229 23.11 16.64 0.71
N LYS A 230 22.95 15.80 -0.33
CA LYS A 230 24.09 15.12 -0.99
C LYS A 230 25.10 16.09 -1.57
N ASN A 231 24.63 17.17 -2.21
CA ASN A 231 25.50 18.19 -2.82
C ASN A 231 26.42 18.84 -1.78
N ILE A 232 25.96 18.99 -0.55
CA ILE A 232 26.78 19.51 0.57
C ILE A 232 27.66 18.41 1.19
N LEU A 233 27.12 17.20 1.39
CA LEU A 233 27.83 16.10 2.04
C LEU A 233 28.98 15.53 1.20
N GLN A 234 28.84 15.46 -0.12
CA GLN A 234 29.87 14.93 -1.01
C GLN A 234 31.22 15.65 -0.89
N PRO A 235 31.32 16.98 -1.05
CA PRO A 235 32.58 17.68 -0.86
C PRO A 235 33.03 17.64 0.60
N LEU A 236 32.11 17.66 1.57
CA LEU A 236 32.43 17.58 3.00
C LEU A 236 33.10 16.24 3.37
N SER A 237 32.64 15.13 2.78
CA SER A 237 33.16 13.77 3.02
C SER A 237 34.59 13.55 2.55
N ARG A 238 35.07 14.37 1.59
CA ARG A 238 36.42 14.27 1.01
C ARG A 238 37.45 15.09 1.76
N ARG A 239 37.02 15.84 2.79
CA ARG A 239 37.91 16.67 3.59
C ARG A 239 38.63 15.83 4.65
N ASN A 240 39.85 16.22 4.96
CA ASN A 240 40.67 15.55 6.00
C ASN A 240 40.88 16.43 7.24
N ASP A 241 40.43 17.68 7.20
CA ASP A 241 40.65 18.71 8.21
C ASP A 241 39.44 18.92 9.13
N THR A 242 38.43 18.05 9.06
CA THR A 242 37.18 18.21 9.80
C THR A 242 36.67 16.89 10.39
N PRO A 243 36.16 16.90 11.64
CA PRO A 243 35.53 15.72 12.23
C PRO A 243 34.23 15.31 11.50
N PHE A 244 33.64 16.20 10.70
CA PHE A 244 32.40 15.94 9.96
C PHE A 244 32.60 15.08 8.71
N ALA A 245 33.83 14.94 8.19
CA ALA A 245 34.08 14.23 6.95
C ALA A 245 33.66 12.76 7.01
N ARG A 246 34.04 12.09 8.11
CA ARG A 246 33.65 10.68 8.32
C ARG A 246 32.14 10.53 8.49
N LYS A 247 31.51 11.42 9.25
CA LYS A 247 30.05 11.44 9.42
C LYS A 247 29.32 11.65 8.09
N ALA A 248 29.81 12.56 7.25
CA ALA A 248 29.26 12.81 5.93
C ALA A 248 29.42 11.60 5.00
N ALA A 249 30.58 10.93 5.03
CA ALA A 249 30.81 9.72 4.25
C ALA A 249 29.88 8.56 4.68
N ASP A 250 29.60 8.45 5.97
CA ASP A 250 28.71 7.41 6.49
C ASP A 250 27.24 7.72 6.18
N LEU A 251 26.79 8.97 6.35
CA LEU A 251 25.45 9.42 5.99
C LEU A 251 25.18 9.25 4.48
N LEU A 252 26.14 9.58 3.62
CA LEU A 252 25.97 9.40 2.16
C LEU A 252 25.68 7.95 1.74
N LYS A 253 26.06 6.95 2.53
CA LYS A 253 25.77 5.54 2.22
C LYS A 253 24.33 5.14 2.54
N THR A 254 23.66 5.88 3.41
CA THR A 254 22.29 5.60 3.84
C THR A 254 21.26 6.35 3.00
N LEU A 255 21.68 7.41 2.29
CA LEU A 255 20.82 8.16 1.38
C LEU A 255 20.56 7.36 0.08
N PRO A 256 19.35 7.45 -0.50
CA PRO A 256 18.96 6.74 -1.72
C PRO A 256 19.71 7.18 -2.98
#